data_AF-A0AAW4CR10-F1
#
_entry.id   AF-A0AAW4CR10-F1
#
_cell.length_a   1.000
_cell.length_b   1.000
_cell.length_c   1.000
_cell.angle_alpha   90.00
_cell.angle_beta   90.00
_cell.angle_gamma   90.00
#
_symmetry.space_group_name_H-M   'P 1'
#
loop_
_entity.id
_entity.type
_entity.pdbx_description
1 polymer ?
#
loop_
_entity_poly.entity_id
_entity_poly.type
_entity_poly.pdbx_seq_one_letter_code
_entity_poly.pdbx_strand_id
1 'polypeptide(L)'
;MTLDGMSHSERNEYEAYVIECLQEAGIKDTNPATVLKTLDKDAFRRAIGQMKDDFDFGFKPESITSVAQLAEAIWRASQSR
;
A
#
# COMPACT_ATOMS: atom_id res chain seq x y z
N MET A 1 -0.55 13.11 19.51
CA MET A 1 -1.53 12.02 19.35
C MET A 1 -2.01 12.04 17.91
N THR A 2 -1.42 11.24 17.03
CA THR A 2 -2.02 10.97 15.73
C THR A 2 -3.16 9.98 15.97
N LEU A 3 -4.35 10.31 15.46
CA LEU A 3 -5.62 9.60 15.72
C LEU A 3 -5.66 8.13 15.23
N ASP A 4 -4.57 7.59 14.67
CA ASP A 4 -4.55 6.27 14.03
C ASP A 4 -3.59 5.26 14.68
N GLY A 5 -2.86 5.62 15.75
CA GLY A 5 -1.90 4.71 16.41
C GLY A 5 -0.63 4.39 15.59
N MET A 6 -0.62 4.67 14.28
CA MET A 6 0.53 4.54 13.39
C MET A 6 1.52 5.70 13.62
N SER A 7 2.78 5.36 13.92
CA SER A 7 3.85 6.36 13.98
C SER A 7 4.23 6.85 12.59
N HIS A 8 4.73 8.09 12.48
CA HIS A 8 5.24 8.62 11.22
C HIS A 8 6.35 7.74 10.60
N SER A 9 7.20 7.15 11.44
CA SER A 9 8.25 6.22 11.00
C SER A 9 7.65 4.95 10.38
N GLU A 10 6.71 4.31 11.07
CA GLU A 10 6.01 3.13 10.56
C GLU A 10 5.32 3.45 9.24
N ARG A 11 4.57 4.56 9.18
CA ARG A 11 3.91 4.98 7.94
C ARG A 11 4.89 5.08 6.78
N ASN A 12 6.04 5.71 7.00
CA ASN A 12 7.05 5.87 5.98
C ASN A 12 7.67 4.51 5.54
N GLU A 13 7.83 3.55 6.46
CA GLU A 13 8.29 2.20 6.13
C GLU A 13 7.28 1.44 5.27
N TYR A 14 6.00 1.43 5.64
CA TYR A 14 4.96 0.78 4.84
C TYR A 14 4.73 1.49 3.50
N GLU A 15 4.79 2.82 3.46
CA GLU A 15 4.71 3.59 2.21
C GLU A 15 5.88 3.26 1.28
N ALA A 16 7.11 3.17 1.81
CA ALA A 16 8.28 2.76 1.05
C ALA A 16 8.13 1.33 0.51
N TYR A 17 7.70 0.38 1.34
CA TYR A 17 7.43 -0.99 0.92
C TYR A 17 6.39 -1.07 -0.20
N VAL A 18 5.29 -0.31 -0.09
CA VAL A 18 4.28 -0.24 -1.13
C VAL A 18 4.85 0.32 -2.43
N ILE A 19 5.64 1.39 -2.35
CA ILE A 19 6.28 2.00 -3.51
C ILE A 19 7.23 1.00 -4.17
N GLU A 20 8.04 0.27 -3.41
CA GLU A 20 8.95 -0.74 -3.94
C GLU A 20 8.20 -1.83 -4.71
N CYS A 21 7.16 -2.42 -4.12
CA CYS A 21 6.33 -3.42 -4.81
C CYS A 21 5.65 -2.86 -6.07
N LEU A 22 5.22 -1.59 -6.05
CA LEU A 22 4.64 -0.94 -7.25
C LEU A 22 5.71 -0.74 -8.34
N GLN A 23 6.92 -0.36 -7.96
CA GLN A 23 8.06 -0.22 -8.88
C GLN A 23 8.48 -1.57 -9.48
N GLU A 24 8.52 -2.64 -8.68
CA GLU A 24 8.76 -4.00 -9.14
C GLU A 24 7.69 -4.48 -10.14
N ALA A 25 6.43 -4.10 -9.91
CA ALA A 25 5.34 -4.37 -10.84
C ALA A 25 5.39 -3.53 -12.13
N GLY A 26 6.32 -2.58 -12.24
CA GLY A 26 6.55 -1.74 -13.41
C GLY A 26 5.96 -0.33 -13.32
N ILE A 27 5.42 0.06 -12.16
CA ILE A 27 4.88 1.41 -11.94
C ILE A 27 6.00 2.33 -11.46
N LYS A 28 6.49 3.18 -12.35
CA LYS A 28 7.50 4.20 -12.05
C LYS A 28 6.82 5.49 -11.60
N ASP A 29 7.52 6.32 -10.82
CA ASP A 29 7.02 7.60 -10.27
C ASP A 29 5.84 7.47 -9.29
N THR A 30 5.90 6.49 -8.39
CA THR A 30 4.95 6.32 -7.28
C THR A 30 5.37 7.09 -6.04
N ASN A 31 4.48 7.96 -5.59
CA ASN A 31 4.57 8.73 -4.35
C ASN A 31 3.44 8.30 -3.39
N PRO A 32 3.53 8.60 -2.09
CA PRO A 32 2.45 8.31 -1.14
C PRO A 32 1.10 8.98 -1.50
N ALA A 33 1.17 10.11 -2.21
CA ALA A 33 0.00 10.81 -2.76
C ALA A 33 -0.47 10.28 -4.13
N THR A 34 0.22 9.31 -4.72
CA THR A 34 -0.15 8.75 -6.02
C THR A 34 -1.46 8.00 -5.90
N VAL A 35 -2.39 8.37 -6.78
CA VAL A 35 -3.73 7.79 -6.85
C VAL A 35 -3.66 6.45 -7.56
N LEU A 36 -3.98 5.36 -6.86
CA LEU A 36 -3.87 4.01 -7.40
C LEU A 36 -4.85 3.76 -8.56
N LYS A 37 -5.97 4.49 -8.60
CA LYS A 37 -6.94 4.45 -9.70
C LYS A 37 -6.40 4.96 -11.04
N THR A 38 -5.40 5.84 -11.02
CA THR A 38 -4.80 6.38 -12.26
C THR A 38 -3.64 5.51 -12.75
N LEU A 39 -3.20 4.56 -11.93
CA LEU A 39 -2.15 3.63 -12.28
C LEU A 39 -2.66 2.52 -13.20
N ASP A 40 -1.71 1.87 -13.87
CA ASP A 40 -2.00 0.70 -14.68
C ASP A 40 -2.57 -0.42 -13.80
N LYS A 41 -3.78 -0.88 -14.14
CA LYS A 41 -4.52 -1.86 -13.32
C LYS A 41 -3.82 -3.21 -13.25
N ASP A 42 -3.13 -3.61 -14.32
CA ASP A 42 -2.42 -4.90 -14.36
C ASP A 42 -1.17 -4.86 -13.50
N ALA A 43 -0.39 -3.78 -13.58
CA ALA A 43 0.75 -3.56 -12.71
C ALA A 43 0.32 -3.44 -11.24
N PHE A 44 -0.73 -2.65 -10.96
CA PHE A 44 -1.26 -2.53 -9.61
C PHE A 44 -1.73 -3.89 -9.07
N ARG A 45 -2.47 -4.67 -9.87
CA ARG A 45 -2.91 -6.01 -9.46
C ARG A 45 -1.75 -6.96 -9.16
N ARG A 46 -0.64 -6.87 -9.89
CA ARG A 46 0.59 -7.62 -9.60
C ARG A 46 1.20 -7.22 -8.26
N ALA A 47 1.39 -5.93 -8.02
CA ALA A 47 1.93 -5.41 -6.76
C ALA A 47 1.08 -5.86 -5.56
N ILE A 48 -0.24 -5.72 -5.67
CA ILE A 48 -1.19 -6.16 -4.64
C ILE A 48 -1.16 -7.68 -4.45
N GLY A 49 -1.00 -8.44 -5.54
CA GLY A 49 -0.85 -9.89 -5.48
C GLY A 49 0.36 -10.32 -4.65
N GLN A 50 1.51 -9.69 -4.87
CA GLN A 50 2.72 -9.92 -4.05
C GLN A 50 2.51 -9.53 -2.59
N MET A 51 1.98 -8.33 -2.35
CA MET A 51 1.75 -7.85 -0.99
C MET A 51 0.75 -8.72 -0.23
N LYS A 52 -0.28 -9.26 -0.90
CA LYS A 52 -1.29 -10.13 -0.30
C LYS A 52 -0.74 -11.51 0.08
N ASP A 53 0.28 -11.98 -0.64
CA ASP A 53 1.00 -13.21 -0.30
C ASP A 53 1.81 -13.02 1.00
N ASP A 54 2.42 -11.85 1.15
CA ASP A 54 3.26 -11.49 2.31
C ASP A 54 2.40 -11.14 3.55
N PHE A 55 1.31 -10.41 3.34
CA PHE A 55 0.35 -10.00 4.36
C PHE A 55 -1.05 -10.45 3.95
N ASP A 56 -1.69 -11.30 4.75
CA ASP A 56 -3.08 -11.71 4.54
C ASP A 56 -4.04 -10.55 4.87
N PHE A 57 -4.09 -9.54 3.99
CA PHE A 57 -5.02 -8.44 4.08
C PHE A 57 -6.18 -8.61 3.08
N GLY A 58 -7.38 -8.36 3.58
CA GLY A 58 -8.62 -8.42 2.81
C GLY A 58 -9.16 -7.04 2.43
N PHE A 59 -8.33 -6.13 1.90
CA PHE A 59 -8.87 -4.82 1.48
C PHE A 59 -9.52 -4.90 0.09
N LYS A 60 -10.59 -4.13 -0.10
CA LYS A 60 -11.22 -3.93 -1.40
C LYS A 60 -10.40 -2.87 -2.16
N PRO A 61 -9.84 -3.19 -3.34
CA PRO A 61 -9.08 -2.21 -4.12
C PRO A 61 -9.94 -1.00 -4.54
N GLU A 62 -11.27 -1.11 -4.50
CA GLU A 62 -12.20 0.00 -4.75
C GLU A 62 -12.23 1.04 -3.63
N SER A 63 -11.87 0.65 -2.39
CA SER A 63 -11.82 1.53 -1.23
C SER A 63 -10.46 2.20 -1.05
N ILE A 64 -9.39 1.60 -1.58
CA ILE A 64 -8.06 2.21 -1.52
C ILE A 64 -7.88 3.13 -2.72
N THR A 65 -7.72 4.42 -2.43
CA THR A 65 -7.56 5.46 -3.45
C THR A 65 -6.10 5.85 -3.68
N SER A 66 -5.22 5.68 -2.70
CA SER A 66 -3.83 6.16 -2.75
C SER A 66 -2.86 5.20 -2.06
N VAL A 67 -1.57 5.33 -2.37
CA VAL A 67 -0.47 4.58 -1.75
C VAL A 67 -0.48 4.67 -0.22
N ALA A 68 -0.67 5.88 0.34
CA ALA A 68 -0.75 6.07 1.79
C ALA A 68 -1.87 5.22 2.45
N GLN A 69 -3.05 5.16 1.82
CA GLN A 69 -4.17 4.34 2.31
C GLN A 69 -3.87 2.83 2.20
N LEU A 70 -3.10 2.43 1.18
CA LEU A 70 -2.64 1.05 1.04
C LEU A 70 -1.68 0.68 2.16
N ALA A 71 -0.70 1.55 2.43
CA ALA A 71 0.27 1.38 3.50
C ALA A 71 -0.41 1.26 4.87
N GLU A 72 -1.42 2.12 5.14
CA GLU A 72 -2.24 2.02 6.35
C GLU A 72 -2.99 0.68 6.45
N ALA A 73 -3.55 0.19 5.33
CA ALA A 73 -4.26 -1.08 5.32
C ALA A 73 -3.34 -2.28 5.59
N ILE A 74 -2.13 -2.27 5.02
CA ILE A 74 -1.10 -3.30 5.25
C ILE A 74 -0.64 -3.26 6.71
N TRP A 75 -0.34 -2.07 7.24
CA TRP A 75 0.04 -1.93 8.65
C TRP A 75 -1.06 -2.43 9.59
N ARG A 76 -2.33 -2.07 9.37
CA ARG A 76 -3.44 -2.57 10.20
C ARG A 76 -3.57 -4.10 10.15
N ALA A 77 -3.34 -4.69 8.98
CA ALA A 77 -3.34 -6.14 8.83
C ALA A 77 -2.14 -6.79 9.54
N SER A 78 -0.96 -6.18 9.47
CA SER A 78 0.23 -6.59 10.21
C SER A 78 0.03 -6.55 11.73
N GLN A 79 -0.65 -5.51 12.25
CA GLN A 79 -0.97 -5.37 13.68
C GLN A 79 -2.06 -6.33 14.18
N SER A 80 -2.88 -6.90 13.30
CA SER A 80 -3.96 -7.84 13.68
C SER A 80 -3.49 -9.29 13.76
N ARG A 81 -2.19 -9.55 13.63
CA ARG A 81 -1.59 -10.89 13.58
C ARG A 81 -0.99 -11.34 14.91
#